data_AF-A0A2N1PFY8-F1
#
_entry.id   AF-A0A2N1PFY8-F1
#
_cell.length_a   1.000
_cell.length_b   1.000
_cell.length_c   1.000
_cell.angle_alpha   90.00
_cell.angle_beta   90.00
_cell.angle_gamma   90.00
#
_symmetry.space_group_name_H-M   'P 1'
#
loop_
_entity.id
_entity.type
_entity.pdbx_description
1 polymer ?
#
loop_
_entity_poly.entity_id
_entity_poly.type
_entity_poly.pdbx_seq_one_letter_code
_entity_poly.pdbx_strand_id
1 'polypeptide(L)'
;AFAKTKRDVPKASRGYKEINMQAIKHLDHGGMLATFSCSNFMEEDLFYKIVQGAARDAMTNVQLLARLEAGPDHPLALGHPEGRYLKGLLLRRS
;
A
#
# COMPACT_ATOMS: atom_id res chain seq x y z
N ALA A 1 4.99 -6.59 -10.57
CA ALA A 1 4.19 -5.39 -10.31
C ALA A 1 2.78 -5.57 -10.88
N PHE A 2 1.72 -5.23 -10.12
CA PHE A 2 0.34 -5.34 -10.57
C PHE A 2 -0.06 -4.28 -11.61
N ALA A 3 0.55 -3.09 -11.58
CA ALA A 3 0.36 -2.08 -12.62
C ALA A 3 1.68 -1.83 -13.37
N LYS A 4 1.80 -2.38 -14.59
CA LYS A 4 2.96 -2.14 -15.47
C LYS A 4 2.75 -0.90 -16.35
N THR A 5 1.51 -0.54 -16.60
CA THR A 5 1.09 0.65 -17.35
C THR A 5 0.00 1.40 -16.59
N LYS A 6 -0.26 2.66 -16.96
CA LYS A 6 -1.36 3.46 -16.40
C LYS A 6 -2.74 2.81 -16.59
N ARG A 7 -2.93 2.03 -17.67
CA ARG A 7 -4.19 1.32 -17.97
C ARG A 7 -4.45 0.16 -17.00
N ASP A 8 -3.41 -0.37 -16.38
CA ASP A 8 -3.52 -1.48 -15.44
C ASP A 8 -3.97 -1.03 -14.04
N VAL A 9 -3.89 0.27 -13.73
CA VAL A 9 -4.15 0.82 -12.39
C VAL A 9 -5.50 0.37 -11.83
N PRO A 10 -6.64 0.47 -12.54
CA PRO A 10 -7.93 0.02 -11.99
C PRO A 10 -7.96 -1.47 -11.63
N LYS A 11 -7.35 -2.32 -12.45
CA LYS A 11 -7.25 -3.76 -12.20
C LYS A 11 -6.32 -4.05 -11.02
N ALA A 12 -5.16 -3.38 -10.98
CA ALA A 12 -4.20 -3.48 -9.90
C ALA A 12 -4.81 -3.05 -8.56
N SER A 13 -5.60 -1.97 -8.54
CA SER A 13 -6.28 -1.48 -7.34
C SER A 13 -7.21 -2.53 -6.74
N ARG A 14 -7.93 -3.29 -7.57
CA ARG A 14 -8.78 -4.40 -7.11
C ARG A 14 -7.94 -5.53 -6.50
N GLY A 15 -6.85 -5.92 -7.17
CA GLY A 15 -5.95 -6.95 -6.65
C GLY A 15 -5.28 -6.56 -5.32
N TYR A 16 -4.81 -5.32 -5.21
CA TYR A 16 -4.27 -4.79 -3.95
C TYR A 16 -5.32 -4.69 -2.86
N LYS A 17 -6.57 -4.32 -3.18
CA LYS A 17 -7.66 -4.30 -2.19
C LYS A 17 -7.91 -5.69 -1.64
N GLU A 18 -8.02 -6.69 -2.52
CA GLU A 18 -8.30 -8.07 -2.13
C GLU A 18 -7.20 -8.64 -1.23
N ILE A 19 -5.93 -8.55 -1.65
CA ILE A 19 -4.83 -9.12 -0.87
C ILE A 19 -4.68 -8.45 0.50
N ASN A 20 -4.88 -7.13 0.58
CA ASN A 20 -4.83 -6.42 1.86
C ASN A 20 -6.03 -6.77 2.74
N MET A 21 -7.23 -6.92 2.18
CA MET A 21 -8.42 -7.30 2.94
C MET A 21 -8.22 -8.67 3.57
N GLN A 22 -7.74 -9.64 2.79
CA GLN A 22 -7.44 -10.98 3.31
C GLN A 22 -6.36 -10.92 4.39
N ALA A 23 -5.27 -10.18 4.18
CA ALA A 23 -4.22 -10.03 5.19
C ALA A 23 -4.76 -9.44 6.50
N ILE A 24 -5.56 -8.37 6.43
CA ILE A 24 -6.16 -7.71 7.60
C ILE A 24 -7.09 -8.67 8.37
N LYS A 25 -7.89 -9.50 7.68
CA LYS A 25 -8.79 -10.48 8.31
C LYS A 25 -8.05 -11.52 9.16
N HIS A 26 -6.79 -11.81 8.84
CA HIS A 26 -5.97 -12.81 9.54
C HIS A 26 -5.12 -12.23 10.66
N LEU A 27 -5.12 -10.92 10.89
CA LEU A 27 -4.39 -10.32 12.01
C LEU A 27 -5.14 -10.53 13.31
N ASP A 28 -4.47 -10.95 14.38
CA ASP A 28 -5.03 -10.85 15.74
C ASP A 28 -5.06 -9.40 16.23
N HIS A 29 -5.79 -9.13 17.31
CA HIS A 29 -5.78 -7.81 17.96
C HIS A 29 -4.35 -7.44 18.39
N GLY A 30 -3.91 -6.22 18.05
CA GLY A 30 -2.52 -5.79 18.21
C GLY A 30 -1.56 -6.29 17.13
N GLY A 31 -2.00 -7.19 16.24
CA GLY A 31 -1.22 -7.69 15.11
C GLY A 31 -0.86 -6.59 14.11
N MET A 32 0.27 -6.75 13.43
CA MET A 32 0.81 -5.75 12.51
C MET A 32 0.83 -6.25 11.07
N LEU A 33 0.63 -5.33 10.13
CA LEU A 33 0.74 -5.58 8.69
C LEU A 33 1.65 -4.52 8.07
N ALA A 34 2.73 -4.99 7.44
CA ALA A 34 3.52 -4.19 6.52
C ALA A 34 3.11 -4.54 5.08
N THR A 35 2.59 -3.56 4.34
CA THR A 35 2.09 -3.75 2.97
C THR A 35 2.72 -2.75 2.01
N PHE A 36 3.05 -3.20 0.80
CA PHE A 36 3.87 -2.45 -0.14
C PHE A 36 3.35 -2.49 -1.57
N SER A 37 3.69 -1.48 -2.35
CA SER A 37 3.57 -1.46 -3.81
C SER A 37 4.80 -0.82 -4.44
N CYS A 38 5.44 -1.54 -5.36
CA CYS A 38 6.55 -1.05 -6.19
C CYS A 38 6.08 -0.60 -7.59
N SER A 39 4.77 -0.53 -7.85
CA SER A 39 4.25 -0.15 -9.17
C SER A 39 4.34 1.38 -9.33
N ASN A 40 5.11 1.90 -10.29
CA ASN A 40 5.27 3.35 -10.52
C ASN A 40 3.92 4.07 -10.68
N PHE A 41 3.03 3.52 -11.51
CA PHE A 41 1.72 4.11 -11.79
C PHE A 41 0.71 4.00 -10.64
N MET A 42 1.09 3.34 -9.54
CA MET A 42 0.27 3.30 -8.33
C MET A 42 0.71 4.45 -7.43
N GLU A 43 -0.03 5.55 -7.45
CA GLU A 43 0.24 6.71 -6.59
C GLU A 43 0.09 6.35 -5.10
N GLU A 44 0.85 7.03 -4.24
CA GLU A 44 0.86 6.80 -2.79
C GLU A 44 -0.53 6.99 -2.16
N ASP A 45 -1.20 8.09 -2.48
CA ASP A 45 -2.56 8.38 -2.01
C ASP A 45 -3.58 7.34 -2.48
N LEU A 46 -3.40 6.82 -3.69
CA LEU A 46 -4.27 5.77 -4.22
C LEU A 46 -4.04 4.46 -3.47
N PHE A 47 -2.78 4.07 -3.24
CA PHE A 47 -2.43 2.89 -2.46
C PHE A 47 -2.99 2.99 -1.03
N TYR A 48 -2.86 4.14 -0.38
CA TYR A 48 -3.45 4.39 0.93
C TYR A 48 -4.98 4.22 0.92
N LYS A 49 -5.69 4.80 -0.05
CA LYS A 49 -7.15 4.63 -0.19
C LYS A 49 -7.56 3.18 -0.44
N ILE A 50 -6.77 2.43 -1.21
CA ILE A 50 -7.01 1.00 -1.45
C ILE A 50 -6.93 0.21 -0.14
N VAL A 51 -5.87 0.43 0.64
CA VAL A 51 -5.66 -0.24 1.94
C VAL A 51 -6.72 0.17 2.95
N GLN A 52 -7.10 1.45 2.99
CA GLN A 52 -8.22 1.93 3.80
C GLN A 52 -9.55 1.25 3.40
N GLY A 53 -9.81 1.12 2.11
CA GLY A 53 -10.98 0.38 1.61
C GLY A 53 -10.94 -1.10 1.98
N ALA A 54 -9.76 -1.73 1.95
CA ALA A 54 -9.57 -3.10 2.37
C ALA A 54 -9.88 -3.31 3.87
N ALA A 55 -9.45 -2.38 4.73
CA ALA A 55 -9.77 -2.41 6.16
C ALA A 55 -11.29 -2.27 6.42
N ARG A 56 -11.96 -1.38 5.68
CA ARG A 56 -13.42 -1.21 5.75
C ARG A 56 -14.16 -2.48 5.35
N ASP A 57 -13.79 -3.10 4.22
CA ASP A 57 -14.41 -4.34 3.75
C ASP A 57 -14.07 -5.54 4.68
N ALA A 58 -12.93 -5.50 5.36
CA ALA A 58 -12.56 -6.46 6.41
C ALA A 58 -13.28 -6.21 7.75
N MET A 59 -14.09 -5.15 7.86
CA MET A 59 -14.76 -4.73 9.10
C MET A 59 -13.80 -4.64 10.29
N THR A 60 -12.56 -4.22 10.04
CA THR A 60 -11.48 -4.21 11.03
C THR A 60 -10.88 -2.82 11.12
N ASN A 61 -10.74 -2.30 12.34
CA ASN A 61 -10.04 -1.05 12.58
C ASN A 61 -8.53 -1.28 12.57
N VAL A 62 -7.82 -0.44 11.83
CA VAL A 62 -6.36 -0.43 11.77
C VAL A 62 -5.84 0.98 11.98
N GLN A 63 -4.68 1.08 12.61
CA GLN A 63 -3.97 2.33 12.86
C GLN A 63 -2.73 2.38 11.97
N LEU A 64 -2.49 3.52 11.33
CA LEU A 64 -1.26 3.76 10.59
C LEU A 64 -0.14 4.08 11.59
N LEU A 65 0.90 3.25 11.62
CA LEU A 65 2.08 3.47 12.45
C LEU A 65 3.17 4.22 11.70
N ALA A 66 3.38 3.88 10.42
CA ALA A 66 4.40 4.53 9.60
C ALA A 66 4.05 4.46 8.10
N ARG A 67 4.49 5.48 7.35
CA ARG A 67 4.69 5.38 5.91
C ARG A 67 6.13 4.96 5.68
N LEU A 68 6.33 3.99 4.79
CA LEU A 68 7.62 3.42 4.45
C LEU A 68 7.93 3.70 2.99
N GLU A 69 9.20 3.87 2.67
CA GLU A 69 9.69 4.20 1.33
C GLU A 69 11.00 3.45 1.04
N ALA A 70 11.59 3.70 -0.13
CA ALA A 70 12.89 3.13 -0.48
C ALA A 70 13.98 3.64 0.48
N GLY A 71 14.99 2.82 0.73
CA GLY A 71 16.10 3.16 1.62
C GLY A 71 16.97 4.29 1.08
N PRO A 72 17.90 4.82 1.90
CA PRO A 72 18.79 5.91 1.51
C PRO A 72 19.77 5.53 0.38
N ASP A 73 19.96 4.24 0.12
CA ASP A 73 20.69 3.69 -1.03
C ASP A 73 19.93 3.85 -2.36
N HIS A 74 18.65 4.24 -2.30
CA HIS A 74 17.78 4.54 -3.45
C HIS A 74 17.18 5.95 -3.29
N PRO A 75 17.99 7.02 -3.39
CA PRO A 75 17.53 8.37 -3.14
C PRO A 75 16.54 8.85 -4.20
N LEU A 76 15.56 9.63 -3.79
CA LEU A 76 14.65 10.33 -4.69
C LEU A 76 15.32 11.61 -5.21
N ALA A 77 15.58 11.66 -6.52
CA ALA A 77 16.00 12.90 -7.16
C ALA A 77 14.81 13.88 -7.22
N LEU A 78 14.98 15.09 -6.69
CA LEU A 78 13.91 16.10 -6.64
C LEU A 78 13.39 16.50 -8.03
N GLY A 79 14.24 16.44 -9.05
CA GLY A 79 13.86 16.67 -10.45
C GLY A 79 13.22 15.47 -11.16
N HIS A 80 13.05 14.34 -10.46
CA HIS A 80 12.49 13.10 -11.01
C HIS A 80 11.57 12.42 -9.97
N PRO A 81 10.39 12.99 -9.70
CA PRO A 81 9.45 12.45 -8.71
C PRO A 81 8.97 11.04 -9.05
N GLU A 82 9.01 10.63 -10.33
CA GLU A 82 8.67 9.27 -10.77
C GLU A 82 9.60 8.19 -10.17
N GLY A 83 10.77 8.60 -9.66
CA GLY A 83 11.67 7.73 -8.91
C GLY A 83 11.09 7.25 -7.57
N ARG A 84 9.97 7.82 -7.09
CA ARG A 84 9.26 7.36 -5.89
C ARG A 84 8.41 6.13 -6.18
N TYR A 85 9.06 5.03 -6.52
CA TYR A 85 8.37 3.81 -6.97
C TYR A 85 7.83 2.96 -5.82
N LEU A 86 8.54 2.89 -4.68
CA LEU A 86 8.18 2.06 -3.53
C LEU A 86 7.31 2.85 -2.56
N LYS A 87 6.11 2.35 -2.30
CA LYS A 87 5.20 2.86 -1.27
C LYS A 87 4.93 1.75 -0.27
N GLY A 88 5.05 2.04 1.01
CA GLY A 88 4.77 1.09 2.08
C GLY A 88 3.95 1.71 3.20
N LEU A 89 3.12 0.89 3.85
CA LEU A 89 2.35 1.25 5.03
C LEU A 89 2.57 0.19 6.10
N LEU A 90 2.90 0.64 7.31
CA LEU A 90 2.90 -0.19 8.51
C LEU A 90 1.63 0.08 9.31
N LEU A 91 0.83 -0.95 9.52
CA LEU A 91 -0.46 -0.89 10.19
C LEU A 91 -0.47 -1.75 11.44
N ARG A 92 -1.32 -1.39 12.41
CA ARG A 92 -1.66 -2.22 13.57
C ARG A 92 -3.16 -2.41 13.67
N ARG A 93 -3.64 -3.64 13.86
CA ARG A 93 -5.04 -3.92 14.18
C ARG A 93 -5.33 -3.43 15.60
N SER A 94 -6.33 -2.54 15.73
CA SER A 94 -6.76 -2.00 17.03
C SER A 94 -7.88 -2.82 17.66
#